data_AF-A0A2V1NWF1-F1
#
_entry.id   AF-A0A2V1NWF1-F1
#
_cell.length_a   1.000
_cell.length_b   1.000
_cell.length_c   1.000
_cell.angle_alpha   90.00
_cell.angle_beta   90.00
_cell.angle_gamma   90.00
#
_symmetry.space_group_name_H-M   'P 1'
#
loop_
_entity.id
_entity.type
_entity.pdbx_description
1 polymer ?
#
loop_
_entity_poly.entity_id
_entity_poly.type
_entity_poly.pdbx_seq_one_letter_code
_entity_poly.pdbx_strand_id
1 'polypeptide(L)'
;MIRTGGVDGLVEIRGAGRLKVRITAADVGKRVSVRRISDPSVTEGKFTDTVGVLTSWDDDVVVITRRDGIAVRIPTTSLVAGKVVPPAPARRRVPAASYEELSRVAARSWLPVESAPLGDWELRAAAGFTRRANSALPLGNPGVPLDEALRVVREWYGVRGLPAYIQVGDEDALCGELEARGWVREVTARVMVGGLAALADRGVRAEVTLSREAGAAWLGRYQRKGVSDVALRVLGSGASVWFATVGGGGGVAGRGIVGGSGADAAGSGVGGAGVDASGSAAGGGAGHAGAGVPGSGAGGGAGHAGAGVPGSGAGGGAGHAGAGVPGSAAGGASRSGGESVVAIGRCVVDGRWAGFSAVEVDPGRRREGLGTDVMAVLAGRALAEGASAAWLQVEADNAGALALYEGLGFAVHHSYHHYREPA
;
A
#
# COMPACT_ATOMS: atom_id res chain seq x y z
N MET A 1 -46.72 -1.20 40.38
CA MET A 1 -46.35 -2.14 41.46
C MET A 1 -44.88 -1.91 41.76
N ILE A 2 -44.55 -1.44 42.97
CA ILE A 2 -43.18 -1.07 43.36
C ILE A 2 -42.51 -2.27 44.03
N ARG A 3 -41.25 -2.53 43.69
CA ARG A 3 -40.29 -3.16 44.61
C ARG A 3 -39.02 -2.34 44.64
N THR A 4 -38.76 -1.75 45.80
CA THR A 4 -37.55 -1.01 46.14
C THR A 4 -36.42 -1.96 46.54
N GLY A 5 -35.20 -1.56 46.21
CA GLY A 5 -33.96 -2.26 46.49
C GLY A 5 -32.88 -1.64 45.60
N GLY A 6 -32.02 -0.74 46.06
CA GLY A 6 -31.61 -0.49 47.45
C GLY A 6 -30.12 -0.75 47.56
N VAL A 7 -29.33 0.05 46.84
CA VAL A 7 -27.88 0.14 46.98
C VAL A 7 -27.46 1.57 46.66
N ASP A 8 -27.23 2.36 47.71
CA ASP A 8 -26.42 3.56 47.65
C ASP A 8 -24.97 3.15 47.32
N GLY A 9 -24.71 2.97 46.02
CA GLY A 9 -23.38 2.74 45.49
C GLY A 9 -22.76 4.07 45.06
N LEU A 10 -22.07 4.74 45.98
CA LEU A 10 -21.24 5.90 45.64
C LEU A 10 -20.23 5.45 44.57
N VAL A 11 -20.40 5.89 43.32
CA VAL A 11 -19.45 5.58 42.24
C VAL A 11 -18.20 6.44 42.45
N GLU A 12 -17.32 5.96 43.32
CA GLU A 12 -16.06 6.60 43.65
C GLU A 12 -15.10 6.51 42.45
N ILE A 13 -15.21 7.46 41.52
CA ILE A 13 -14.31 7.57 40.36
C ILE A 13 -12.92 7.99 40.87
N ARG A 14 -12.11 7.01 41.28
CA ARG A 14 -10.69 7.20 41.65
C ARG A 14 -9.80 7.46 40.42
N GLY A 15 -10.13 8.51 39.68
CA GLY A 15 -9.27 9.08 38.65
C GLY A 15 -8.28 10.08 39.26
N ALA A 16 -7.19 9.60 39.87
CA ALA A 16 -6.16 10.43 40.52
C ALA A 16 -5.29 11.26 39.55
N GLY A 17 -5.86 11.75 38.45
CA GLY A 17 -5.23 12.70 37.55
C GLY A 17 -5.32 14.11 38.14
N ARG A 18 -4.21 14.64 38.68
CA ARG A 18 -4.12 16.05 39.11
C ARG A 18 -4.58 16.97 37.97
N LEU A 19 -5.75 17.59 38.15
CA LEU A 19 -6.28 18.67 37.31
C LEU A 19 -5.20 19.77 37.23
N LYS A 20 -4.64 19.95 36.04
CA LYS A 20 -3.60 20.94 35.76
C LYS A 20 -3.78 21.48 34.34
N VAL A 21 -3.83 22.80 34.25
CA VAL A 21 -3.68 23.52 32.98
C VAL A 21 -2.18 23.56 32.66
N ARG A 22 -1.78 22.87 31.59
CA ARG A 22 -0.41 22.82 31.04
C ARG A 22 -0.39 23.36 29.61
N ILE A 23 -1.13 24.44 29.39
CA ILE A 23 -1.16 25.23 28.16
C ILE A 23 -1.00 26.70 28.56
N THR A 24 -0.45 27.48 27.65
CA THR A 24 -0.14 28.90 27.82
C THR A 24 -0.44 29.67 26.53
N ALA A 25 -0.33 31.00 26.55
CA ALA A 25 -0.41 31.80 25.32
C ALA A 25 0.67 31.40 24.27
N ALA A 26 1.82 30.87 24.69
CA ALA A 26 2.85 30.33 23.79
C ALA A 26 2.46 29.01 23.09
N ASP A 27 1.24 28.50 23.36
CA ASP A 27 0.65 27.35 22.67
C ASP A 27 -0.40 27.74 21.62
N VAL A 28 -0.62 29.04 21.37
CA VAL A 28 -1.44 29.52 20.24
C VAL A 28 -0.89 28.95 18.92
N GLY A 29 -1.80 28.53 18.04
CA GLY A 29 -1.52 27.76 16.82
C GLY A 29 -1.36 26.25 17.05
N LYS A 30 -1.15 25.77 18.28
CA LYS A 30 -1.04 24.33 18.58
C LYS A 30 -2.41 23.72 18.80
N ARG A 31 -2.51 22.40 18.58
CA ARG A 31 -3.71 21.64 18.92
C ARG A 31 -3.71 21.34 20.42
N VAL A 32 -4.81 21.62 21.09
CA VAL A 32 -4.98 21.43 22.54
C VAL A 32 -6.21 20.57 22.84
N SER A 33 -6.16 19.92 24.00
CA SER A 33 -7.33 19.33 24.66
C SER A 33 -7.50 20.00 26.02
N VAL A 34 -8.67 20.57 26.26
CA VAL A 34 -9.01 21.27 27.50
C VAL A 34 -10.28 20.70 28.13
N ARG A 35 -10.34 20.77 29.45
CA ARG A 35 -11.52 20.46 30.26
C ARG A 35 -11.93 21.73 31.00
N ARG A 36 -13.20 22.11 30.85
CA ARG A 36 -13.81 23.21 31.60
C ARG A 36 -14.93 22.74 32.50
N ILE A 37 -15.21 23.49 33.56
CA ILE A 37 -16.46 23.38 34.32
C ILE A 37 -17.55 24.17 33.57
N SER A 38 -18.75 23.62 33.45
CA SER A 38 -19.87 24.29 32.76
C SER A 38 -20.57 25.37 33.58
N ASP A 39 -20.51 25.29 34.91
CA ASP A 39 -21.03 26.31 35.84
C ASP A 39 -20.06 26.45 37.03
N PRO A 40 -19.34 27.59 37.19
CA PRO A 40 -18.39 27.80 38.28
C PRO A 40 -19.00 27.90 39.67
N SER A 41 -20.33 28.08 39.79
CA SER A 41 -21.03 28.31 41.06
C SER A 41 -21.47 27.02 41.77
N VAL A 42 -21.37 25.87 41.10
CA VAL A 42 -21.87 24.58 41.59
C VAL A 42 -20.71 23.66 42.00
N THR A 43 -20.71 23.20 43.24
CA THR A 43 -19.63 22.38 43.84
C THR A 43 -19.45 21.01 43.15
N GLU A 44 -20.49 20.50 42.49
CA GLU A 44 -20.45 19.32 41.61
C GLU A 44 -20.65 19.71 40.13
N GLY A 45 -19.88 20.67 39.64
CA GLY A 45 -19.97 21.16 38.27
C GLY A 45 -19.72 20.08 37.21
N LYS A 46 -20.63 19.95 36.23
CA LYS A 46 -20.44 19.06 35.07
C LYS A 46 -19.24 19.53 34.23
N PHE A 47 -18.31 18.62 33.96
CA PHE A 47 -17.16 18.90 33.11
C PHE A 47 -17.51 18.78 31.62
N THR A 48 -17.02 19.70 30.81
CA THR A 48 -17.06 19.63 29.33
C THR A 48 -15.64 19.59 28.79
N ASP A 49 -15.31 18.57 28.01
CA ASP A 49 -14.06 18.50 27.26
C ASP A 49 -14.20 19.22 25.90
N THR A 50 -13.12 19.85 25.42
CA THR A 50 -13.06 20.50 24.11
C THR A 50 -11.68 20.33 23.50
N VAL A 51 -11.65 19.91 22.23
CA VAL A 51 -10.43 19.61 21.48
C VAL A 51 -10.43 20.38 20.16
N GLY A 52 -9.36 21.11 19.89
CA GLY A 52 -9.25 21.96 18.71
C GLY A 52 -7.89 22.64 18.63
N VAL A 53 -7.75 23.62 17.74
CA VAL A 53 -6.58 24.50 17.69
C VAL A 53 -6.81 25.66 18.65
N LEU A 54 -5.84 25.94 19.51
CA LEU A 54 -5.83 27.15 20.33
C LEU A 54 -5.57 28.34 19.39
N THR A 55 -6.60 29.12 19.08
CA THR A 55 -6.55 30.19 18.07
C THR A 55 -6.31 31.58 18.65
N SER A 56 -6.69 31.82 19.91
CA SER A 56 -6.23 33.00 20.66
C SER A 56 -6.23 32.74 22.17
N TRP A 57 -5.49 33.56 22.91
CA TRP A 57 -5.46 33.58 24.37
C TRP A 57 -5.20 35.02 24.80
N ASP A 58 -6.29 35.74 25.08
CA ASP A 58 -6.29 37.18 25.35
C ASP A 58 -7.22 37.44 26.53
N ASP A 59 -6.86 38.38 27.43
CA ASP A 59 -7.71 38.92 28.51
C ASP A 59 -8.64 37.90 29.18
N ASP A 60 -8.04 36.90 29.82
CA ASP A 60 -8.72 35.80 30.53
C ASP A 60 -9.70 34.94 29.71
N VAL A 61 -9.59 34.96 28.37
CA VAL A 61 -10.36 34.09 27.47
C VAL A 61 -9.46 33.30 26.53
N VAL A 62 -9.64 31.98 26.57
CA VAL A 62 -9.01 31.01 25.67
C VAL A 62 -9.98 30.69 24.53
N VAL A 63 -9.57 30.85 23.28
CA VAL A 63 -10.39 30.54 22.10
C VAL A 63 -9.86 29.29 21.41
N ILE A 64 -10.73 28.29 21.26
CA ILE A 64 -10.40 27.02 20.61
C ILE A 64 -11.31 26.79 19.42
N THR A 65 -10.73 26.78 18.21
CA THR A 65 -11.45 26.39 17.00
C THR A 65 -11.47 24.87 16.87
N ARG A 66 -12.67 24.30 16.94
CA ARG A 66 -12.94 22.85 16.83
C ARG A 66 -12.80 22.36 15.37
N ARG A 67 -12.86 21.04 15.18
CA ARG A 67 -12.73 20.37 13.87
C ARG A 67 -13.79 20.81 12.85
N ASP A 68 -14.97 21.16 13.34
CA ASP A 68 -16.12 21.65 12.58
C ASP A 68 -16.00 23.14 12.17
N GLY A 69 -14.92 23.82 12.56
CA GLY A 69 -14.71 25.25 12.34
C GLY A 69 -15.35 26.14 13.40
N ILE A 70 -16.08 25.59 14.38
CA ILE A 70 -16.73 26.37 15.42
C ILE A 70 -15.69 26.82 16.45
N ALA A 71 -15.57 28.14 16.63
CA ALA A 71 -14.77 28.74 17.69
C ALA A 71 -15.50 28.67 19.03
N VAL A 72 -14.87 28.07 20.04
CA VAL A 72 -15.38 28.00 21.40
C VAL A 72 -14.53 28.90 22.30
N ARG A 73 -15.17 29.92 22.87
CA ARG A 73 -14.57 30.86 23.84
C ARG A 73 -14.74 30.28 25.25
N ILE A 74 -13.66 30.23 26.02
CA ILE A 74 -13.63 29.60 27.35
C ILE A 74 -12.89 30.54 28.32
N PRO A 75 -13.54 31.06 29.39
CA PRO A 75 -12.86 31.82 30.42
C PRO A 75 -11.76 30.98 31.10
N THR A 76 -10.58 31.57 31.34
CA THR A 76 -9.44 30.95 32.05
C THR A 76 -9.87 30.39 33.41
N THR A 77 -10.71 31.12 34.13
CA THR A 77 -11.32 30.75 35.42
C THR A 77 -12.17 29.47 35.37
N SER A 78 -12.65 29.06 34.20
CA SER A 78 -13.42 27.82 34.01
C SER A 78 -12.56 26.59 33.64
N LEU A 79 -11.28 26.79 33.30
CA LEU A 79 -10.37 25.73 32.87
C LEU A 79 -9.79 24.96 34.06
N VAL A 80 -10.07 23.66 34.13
CA VAL A 80 -9.52 22.77 35.17
C VAL A 80 -8.37 21.88 34.67
N ALA A 81 -8.33 21.59 33.37
CA ALA A 81 -7.21 20.88 32.77
C ALA A 81 -6.99 21.34 31.33
N GLY A 82 -5.74 21.29 30.90
CA GLY A 82 -5.38 21.61 29.52
C GLY A 82 -4.04 20.98 29.17
N LYS A 83 -3.90 20.42 27.98
CA LYS A 83 -2.62 19.96 27.44
C LYS A 83 -2.55 20.21 25.93
N VAL A 84 -1.35 20.52 25.45
CA VAL A 84 -1.02 20.37 24.04
C VAL A 84 -1.16 18.89 23.67
N VAL A 85 -1.76 18.63 22.51
CA VAL A 85 -1.86 17.30 21.92
C VAL A 85 -1.21 17.31 20.54
N PRO A 86 -0.74 16.16 20.02
CA PRO A 86 -0.21 16.10 18.66
C PRO A 86 -1.20 16.70 17.66
N PRO A 87 -0.70 17.36 16.59
CA PRO A 87 -1.55 17.85 15.51
C PRO A 87 -2.47 16.73 15.03
N ALA A 88 -3.68 17.08 14.61
CA ALA A 88 -4.57 16.08 14.02
C ALA A 88 -3.82 15.44 12.83
N PRO A 89 -3.85 14.10 12.68
CA PRO A 89 -3.16 13.46 11.56
C PRO A 89 -3.57 14.16 10.27
N ALA A 90 -2.57 14.60 9.49
CA ALA A 90 -2.84 15.13 8.17
C ALA A 90 -3.66 14.07 7.44
N ARG A 91 -4.89 14.42 7.02
CA ARG A 91 -5.70 13.50 6.20
C ARG A 91 -4.80 13.05 5.05
N ARG A 92 -4.59 11.74 4.88
CA ARG A 92 -3.93 11.20 3.68
C ARG A 92 -4.75 11.71 2.50
N ARG A 93 -4.27 12.78 1.86
CA ARG A 93 -4.81 13.28 0.60
C ARG A 93 -4.38 12.30 -0.47
N VAL A 94 -5.07 11.18 -0.53
CA VAL A 94 -4.97 10.27 -1.66
C VAL A 94 -5.45 11.00 -2.92
N PRO A 95 -4.86 10.72 -4.09
CA PRO A 95 -5.32 11.30 -5.34
C PRO A 95 -6.80 10.98 -5.58
N ALA A 96 -7.61 12.01 -5.83
CA ALA A 96 -9.00 11.82 -6.25
C ALA A 96 -9.04 11.24 -7.67
N ALA A 97 -9.92 10.25 -7.85
CA ALA A 97 -10.21 9.54 -9.09
C ALA A 97 -11.60 8.89 -9.01
N SER A 98 -12.27 8.65 -10.14
CA SER A 98 -13.43 7.75 -10.17
C SER A 98 -13.00 6.28 -10.36
N TYR A 99 -13.91 5.34 -10.07
CA TYR A 99 -13.72 3.92 -10.41
C TYR A 99 -13.45 3.73 -11.91
N GLU A 100 -14.23 4.44 -12.74
CA GLU A 100 -14.15 4.39 -14.20
C GLU A 100 -12.81 4.94 -14.74
N GLU A 101 -12.33 6.07 -14.19
CA GLU A 101 -11.01 6.65 -14.53
C GLU A 101 -9.89 5.64 -14.26
N LEU A 102 -9.82 5.12 -13.03
CA LEU A 102 -8.76 4.19 -12.64
C LEU A 102 -8.87 2.85 -13.35
N SER A 103 -10.08 2.37 -13.64
CA SER A 103 -10.27 1.12 -14.39
C SER A 103 -9.72 1.23 -15.81
N ARG A 104 -9.96 2.36 -16.51
CA ARG A 104 -9.38 2.61 -17.84
C ARG A 104 -7.86 2.82 -17.81
N VAL A 105 -7.33 3.56 -16.84
CA VAL A 105 -5.87 3.72 -16.64
C VAL A 105 -5.21 2.37 -16.35
N ALA A 106 -5.85 1.54 -15.53
CA ALA A 106 -5.37 0.20 -15.21
C ALA A 106 -5.38 -0.74 -16.43
N ALA A 107 -6.44 -0.70 -17.25
CA ALA A 107 -6.51 -1.45 -18.50
C ALA A 107 -5.39 -1.06 -19.47
N ARG A 108 -5.16 0.25 -19.68
CA ARG A 108 -4.07 0.75 -20.55
C ARG A 108 -2.66 0.42 -20.06
N SER A 109 -2.50 0.04 -18.79
CA SER A 109 -1.23 -0.42 -18.22
C SER A 109 -1.00 -1.93 -18.38
N TRP A 110 -1.95 -2.63 -19.00
CA TRP A 110 -1.95 -4.06 -19.32
C TRP A 110 -2.70 -4.28 -20.64
N LEU A 111 -2.23 -3.67 -21.74
CA LEU A 111 -2.93 -3.79 -23.02
C LEU A 111 -3.02 -5.27 -23.43
N PRO A 112 -4.20 -5.73 -23.86
CA PRO A 112 -4.35 -7.07 -24.42
C PRO A 112 -3.62 -7.17 -25.77
N VAL A 113 -3.39 -8.40 -26.24
CA VAL A 113 -2.91 -8.59 -27.63
C VAL A 113 -4.05 -8.52 -28.64
N GLU A 114 -5.29 -8.67 -28.16
CA GLU A 114 -6.50 -8.56 -28.96
C GLU A 114 -7.65 -7.99 -28.11
N SER A 115 -8.39 -7.03 -28.67
CA SER A 115 -9.56 -6.43 -28.03
C SER A 115 -10.72 -6.25 -29.00
N ALA A 116 -11.95 -6.23 -28.47
CA ALA A 116 -13.16 -5.93 -29.22
C ALA A 116 -14.17 -5.16 -28.35
N PRO A 117 -14.90 -4.18 -28.89
CA PRO A 117 -15.98 -3.51 -28.18
C PRO A 117 -17.24 -4.39 -28.11
N LEU A 118 -18.01 -4.23 -27.04
CA LEU A 118 -19.38 -4.73 -26.88
C LEU A 118 -20.20 -3.61 -26.22
N GLY A 119 -20.75 -2.70 -27.03
CA GLY A 119 -21.21 -1.41 -26.53
C GLY A 119 -20.07 -0.64 -25.87
N ASP A 120 -20.28 -0.17 -24.65
CA ASP A 120 -19.24 0.47 -23.82
C ASP A 120 -18.28 -0.53 -23.17
N TRP A 121 -18.57 -1.84 -23.21
CA TRP A 121 -17.70 -2.88 -22.64
C TRP A 121 -16.50 -3.16 -23.55
N GLU A 122 -15.35 -3.46 -22.93
CA GLU A 122 -14.13 -3.87 -23.65
C GLU A 122 -13.86 -5.36 -23.42
N LEU A 123 -13.95 -6.19 -24.46
CA LEU A 123 -13.47 -7.57 -24.44
C LEU A 123 -11.96 -7.57 -24.67
N ARG A 124 -11.21 -8.29 -23.84
CA ARG A 124 -9.74 -8.26 -23.82
C ARG A 124 -9.17 -9.67 -23.75
N ALA A 125 -8.30 -10.04 -24.68
CA ALA A 125 -7.64 -11.34 -24.71
C ALA A 125 -6.12 -11.21 -24.83
N ALA A 126 -5.44 -12.10 -24.12
CA ALA A 126 -3.99 -12.16 -24.07
C ALA A 126 -3.52 -13.60 -23.78
N ALA A 127 -4.12 -14.59 -24.46
CA ALA A 127 -3.83 -16.02 -24.33
C ALA A 127 -3.75 -16.51 -22.86
N GLY A 128 -4.64 -16.00 -21.98
CA GLY A 128 -4.66 -16.27 -20.54
C GLY A 128 -3.65 -15.47 -19.70
N PHE A 129 -2.64 -14.85 -20.30
CA PHE A 129 -1.66 -13.98 -19.63
C PHE A 129 -2.06 -12.51 -19.79
N THR A 130 -2.69 -11.85 -18.83
CA THR A 130 -3.03 -12.23 -17.44
C THR A 130 -4.52 -11.94 -17.26
N ARG A 131 -5.19 -12.38 -16.18
CA ARG A 131 -6.62 -12.04 -15.96
C ARG A 131 -6.94 -10.52 -16.15
N ARG A 132 -6.00 -9.61 -15.83
CA ARG A 132 -6.12 -8.15 -16.07
C ARG A 132 -6.20 -7.72 -17.54
N ALA A 133 -5.61 -8.49 -18.45
CA ALA A 133 -5.58 -8.29 -19.91
C ALA A 133 -6.39 -9.38 -20.64
N ASN A 134 -7.05 -10.27 -19.89
CA ASN A 134 -7.74 -11.46 -20.37
C ASN A 134 -9.09 -11.62 -19.64
N SER A 135 -9.84 -10.53 -19.57
CA SER A 135 -11.19 -10.45 -19.01
C SER A 135 -11.94 -9.27 -19.62
N ALA A 136 -13.25 -9.42 -19.82
CA ALA A 136 -14.12 -8.34 -20.23
C ALA A 136 -14.15 -7.26 -19.13
N LEU A 137 -14.14 -5.99 -19.55
CA LEU A 137 -14.19 -4.82 -18.69
C LEU A 137 -15.51 -4.08 -18.93
N PRO A 138 -16.52 -4.28 -18.06
CA PRO A 138 -17.89 -3.80 -18.27
C PRO A 138 -18.07 -2.36 -17.77
N LEU A 139 -17.40 -1.40 -18.41
CA LEU A 139 -17.52 0.02 -18.04
C LEU A 139 -18.62 0.70 -18.86
N GLY A 140 -19.87 0.57 -18.40
CA GLY A 140 -21.04 1.19 -19.03
C GLY A 140 -22.03 0.17 -19.58
N ASN A 141 -22.77 0.55 -20.63
CA ASN A 141 -23.85 -0.25 -21.20
C ASN A 141 -23.34 -1.15 -22.34
N PRO A 142 -23.59 -2.48 -22.34
CA PRO A 142 -23.15 -3.36 -23.43
C PRO A 142 -23.93 -3.17 -24.74
N GLY A 143 -24.93 -2.28 -24.79
CA GLY A 143 -25.75 -1.99 -25.98
C GLY A 143 -26.84 -3.04 -26.27
N VAL A 144 -26.84 -4.15 -25.53
CA VAL A 144 -27.78 -5.28 -25.64
C VAL A 144 -28.23 -5.74 -24.25
N PRO A 145 -29.31 -6.52 -24.11
CA PRO A 145 -29.69 -7.12 -22.82
C PRO A 145 -28.55 -7.95 -22.21
N LEU A 146 -28.45 -7.98 -20.88
CA LEU A 146 -27.30 -8.59 -20.19
C LEU A 146 -27.09 -10.07 -20.58
N ASP A 147 -28.14 -10.87 -20.71
CA ASP A 147 -28.02 -12.27 -21.11
C ASP A 147 -27.42 -12.46 -22.51
N GLU A 148 -27.72 -11.55 -23.43
CA GLU A 148 -27.13 -11.52 -24.77
C GLU A 148 -25.67 -11.04 -24.72
N ALA A 149 -25.36 -10.03 -23.90
CA ALA A 149 -23.98 -9.58 -23.68
C ALA A 149 -23.11 -10.71 -23.11
N LEU A 150 -23.60 -11.45 -22.11
CA LEU A 150 -22.90 -12.59 -21.52
C LEU A 150 -22.75 -13.75 -22.51
N ARG A 151 -23.71 -13.97 -23.41
CA ARG A 151 -23.60 -14.93 -24.51
C ARG A 151 -22.46 -14.56 -25.47
N VAL A 152 -22.40 -13.30 -25.91
CA VAL A 152 -21.34 -12.77 -26.79
C VAL A 152 -19.97 -12.85 -26.11
N VAL A 153 -19.87 -12.51 -24.82
CA VAL A 153 -18.63 -12.66 -24.03
C VAL A 153 -18.12 -14.10 -24.07
N ARG A 154 -18.97 -15.09 -23.75
CA ARG A 154 -18.57 -16.52 -23.75
C ARG A 154 -18.17 -17.01 -25.14
N GLU A 155 -18.93 -16.64 -26.18
CA GLU A 155 -18.62 -16.99 -27.57
C GLU A 155 -17.24 -16.44 -27.99
N TRP A 156 -16.95 -15.18 -27.66
CA TRP A 156 -15.69 -14.52 -27.99
C TRP A 156 -14.48 -15.17 -27.30
N TYR A 157 -14.57 -15.54 -26.01
CA TYR A 157 -13.49 -16.27 -25.34
C TYR A 157 -13.39 -17.73 -25.80
N GLY A 158 -14.53 -18.40 -26.05
CA GLY A 158 -14.60 -19.79 -26.48
C GLY A 158 -13.94 -20.05 -27.85
N VAL A 159 -14.15 -19.17 -28.83
CA VAL A 159 -13.47 -19.24 -30.15
C VAL A 159 -11.93 -19.17 -30.01
N ARG A 160 -11.43 -18.60 -28.91
CA ARG A 160 -9.99 -18.47 -28.60
C ARG A 160 -9.47 -19.60 -27.71
N GLY A 161 -10.30 -20.57 -27.35
CA GLY A 161 -9.95 -21.64 -26.40
C GLY A 161 -9.68 -21.12 -24.98
N LEU A 162 -10.24 -19.96 -24.62
CA LEU A 162 -10.05 -19.31 -23.33
C LEU A 162 -11.33 -19.39 -22.49
N PRO A 163 -11.23 -19.56 -21.16
CA PRO A 163 -12.37 -19.32 -20.28
C PRO A 163 -12.72 -17.83 -20.25
N ALA A 164 -14.01 -17.52 -20.31
CA ALA A 164 -14.50 -16.17 -20.14
C ALA A 164 -14.35 -15.69 -18.70
N TYR A 165 -13.83 -14.47 -18.56
CA TYR A 165 -13.78 -13.74 -17.30
C TYR A 165 -14.37 -12.34 -17.47
N ILE A 166 -14.98 -11.80 -16.42
CA ILE A 166 -15.48 -10.42 -16.34
C ILE A 166 -14.89 -9.77 -15.10
N GLN A 167 -14.29 -8.58 -15.26
CA GLN A 167 -13.67 -7.81 -14.19
C GLN A 167 -14.65 -6.75 -13.65
N VAL A 168 -15.21 -6.96 -12.45
CA VAL A 168 -16.34 -6.15 -11.93
C VAL A 168 -16.00 -5.53 -10.58
N GLY A 169 -16.35 -4.26 -10.35
CA GLY A 169 -16.18 -3.59 -9.05
C GLY A 169 -17.07 -4.18 -7.96
N ASP A 170 -16.60 -4.21 -6.72
CA ASP A 170 -17.31 -4.81 -5.56
C ASP A 170 -18.65 -4.12 -5.25
N GLU A 171 -18.76 -2.82 -5.57
CA GLU A 171 -20.00 -2.02 -5.41
C GLU A 171 -20.92 -2.04 -6.65
N ASP A 172 -20.56 -2.76 -7.72
CA ASP A 172 -21.30 -2.80 -8.97
C ASP A 172 -22.45 -3.82 -8.91
N ALA A 173 -23.66 -3.42 -9.32
CA ALA A 173 -24.84 -4.27 -9.37
C ALA A 173 -24.66 -5.53 -10.25
N LEU A 174 -23.77 -5.46 -11.25
CA LEU A 174 -23.41 -6.60 -12.10
C LEU A 174 -22.86 -7.79 -11.30
N CYS A 175 -22.27 -7.57 -10.10
CA CYS A 175 -21.86 -8.67 -9.23
C CYS A 175 -23.02 -9.63 -8.91
N GLY A 176 -24.18 -9.09 -8.47
CA GLY A 176 -25.35 -9.90 -8.13
C GLY A 176 -25.98 -10.55 -9.37
N GLU A 177 -26.01 -9.85 -10.49
CA GLU A 177 -26.54 -10.38 -11.76
C GLU A 177 -25.69 -11.53 -12.32
N LEU A 178 -24.37 -11.51 -12.11
CA LEU A 178 -23.45 -12.59 -12.48
C LEU A 178 -23.60 -13.80 -11.56
N GLU A 179 -23.65 -13.58 -10.24
CA GLU A 179 -23.84 -14.65 -9.25
C GLU A 179 -25.19 -15.36 -9.44
N ALA A 180 -26.26 -14.62 -9.72
CA ALA A 180 -27.58 -15.18 -10.07
C ALA A 180 -27.57 -16.05 -11.34
N ARG A 181 -26.56 -15.88 -12.20
CA ARG A 181 -26.33 -16.65 -13.43
C ARG A 181 -25.24 -17.72 -13.29
N GLY A 182 -24.84 -18.02 -12.05
CA GLY A 182 -23.86 -19.06 -11.73
C GLY A 182 -22.39 -18.72 -12.04
N TRP A 183 -22.08 -17.47 -12.38
CA TRP A 183 -20.68 -17.04 -12.54
C TRP A 183 -19.96 -17.06 -11.19
N VAL A 184 -18.73 -17.57 -11.17
CA VAL A 184 -17.99 -17.82 -9.93
C VAL A 184 -16.96 -16.71 -9.69
N ARG A 185 -17.04 -16.06 -8.53
CA ARG A 185 -16.08 -15.07 -8.04
C ARG A 185 -14.75 -15.74 -7.67
N GLU A 186 -13.80 -15.86 -8.60
CA GLU A 186 -12.54 -16.59 -8.38
C GLU A 186 -11.46 -15.77 -7.66
N VAL A 187 -11.33 -14.48 -7.96
CA VAL A 187 -10.24 -13.63 -7.44
C VAL A 187 -10.77 -12.27 -7.05
N THR A 188 -10.40 -11.79 -5.87
CA THR A 188 -10.63 -10.40 -5.42
C THR A 188 -9.30 -9.66 -5.33
N ALA A 189 -9.23 -8.48 -5.93
CA ALA A 189 -8.09 -7.59 -5.85
C ALA A 189 -8.51 -6.19 -5.39
N ARG A 190 -7.62 -5.52 -4.66
CA ARG A 190 -7.77 -4.13 -4.22
C ARG A 190 -6.94 -3.23 -5.11
N VAL A 191 -7.57 -2.20 -5.67
CA VAL A 191 -6.84 -1.06 -6.24
C VAL A 191 -6.50 -0.11 -5.10
N MET A 192 -5.23 0.26 -5.00
CA MET A 192 -4.75 1.22 -4.00
C MET A 192 -4.12 2.42 -4.69
N VAL A 193 -4.28 3.61 -4.09
CA VAL A 193 -3.76 4.88 -4.61
C VAL A 193 -2.92 5.61 -3.56
N GLY A 194 -1.92 6.37 -4.00
CA GLY A 194 -1.01 7.14 -3.14
C GLY A 194 -0.42 8.37 -3.82
N GLY A 195 0.13 9.30 -3.04
CA GLY A 195 0.86 10.45 -3.59
C GLY A 195 2.25 10.03 -4.07
N LEU A 196 2.63 10.41 -5.30
CA LEU A 196 3.87 9.91 -5.92
C LEU A 196 5.14 10.57 -5.35
N ALA A 197 5.09 11.87 -5.02
CA ALA A 197 6.21 12.60 -4.42
C ALA A 197 6.72 11.95 -3.12
N ALA A 198 5.83 11.71 -2.15
CA ALA A 198 6.17 11.09 -0.88
C ALA A 198 6.65 9.61 -0.97
N LEU A 199 6.53 8.99 -2.15
CA LEU A 199 7.14 7.69 -2.45
C LEU A 199 8.55 7.85 -3.01
N ALA A 200 8.77 8.84 -3.90
CA ALA A 200 10.07 9.16 -4.49
C ALA A 200 11.04 9.82 -3.48
N ASP A 201 10.53 10.63 -2.55
CA ASP A 201 11.31 11.31 -1.50
C ASP A 201 11.90 10.33 -0.45
N ARG A 202 11.65 9.02 -0.59
CA ARG A 202 12.17 8.00 0.33
C ARG A 202 13.64 7.70 0.01
N GLY A 203 14.47 7.70 1.05
CA GLY A 203 15.88 7.34 0.94
C GLY A 203 16.07 5.91 0.39
N VAL A 204 16.69 5.83 -0.79
CA VAL A 204 17.07 4.60 -1.48
C VAL A 204 18.42 4.11 -0.93
N ARG A 205 18.56 2.80 -0.69
CA ARG A 205 19.78 2.19 -0.10
C ARG A 205 20.42 1.15 -1.01
N ALA A 206 19.62 0.44 -1.79
CA ALA A 206 20.09 -0.46 -2.84
C ALA A 206 20.31 0.29 -4.16
N GLU A 207 21.29 -0.15 -4.95
CA GLU A 207 21.41 0.27 -6.35
C GLU A 207 20.27 -0.34 -7.17
N VAL A 208 19.48 0.52 -7.83
CA VAL A 208 18.32 0.12 -8.64
C VAL A 208 18.55 0.56 -10.07
N THR A 209 18.74 -0.41 -10.97
CA THR A 209 18.93 -0.15 -12.40
C THR A 209 17.58 -0.09 -13.10
N LEU A 210 17.36 0.96 -13.90
CA LEU A 210 16.15 1.13 -14.71
C LEU A 210 16.39 0.75 -16.17
N SER A 211 15.38 0.13 -16.78
CA SER A 211 15.37 -0.30 -18.18
C SER A 211 14.02 -0.03 -18.83
N ARG A 212 14.01 0.17 -20.16
CA ARG A 212 12.78 0.18 -20.98
C ARG A 212 12.29 -1.22 -21.35
N GLU A 213 13.14 -2.23 -21.18
CA GLU A 213 12.87 -3.63 -21.56
C GLU A 213 12.97 -4.58 -20.38
N ALA A 214 12.11 -5.60 -20.37
CA ALA A 214 12.17 -6.73 -19.44
C ALA A 214 13.29 -7.69 -19.87
N GLY A 215 14.54 -7.34 -19.57
CA GLY A 215 15.70 -8.17 -19.89
C GLY A 215 15.70 -9.54 -19.18
N ALA A 216 16.50 -10.48 -19.66
CA ALA A 216 16.55 -11.87 -19.18
C ALA A 216 16.73 -12.00 -17.65
N ALA A 217 17.50 -11.10 -17.02
CA ALA A 217 17.70 -11.10 -15.57
C ALA A 217 16.44 -10.66 -14.78
N TRP A 218 15.64 -9.72 -15.32
CA TRP A 218 14.33 -9.34 -14.76
C TRP A 218 13.33 -10.49 -14.92
N LEU A 219 13.28 -11.09 -16.11
CA LEU A 219 12.40 -12.23 -16.43
C LEU A 219 12.73 -13.48 -15.59
N GLY A 220 14.01 -13.72 -15.30
CA GLY A 220 14.45 -14.83 -14.44
C GLY A 220 13.99 -14.69 -12.98
N ARG A 221 13.75 -13.47 -12.49
CA ARG A 221 13.14 -13.24 -11.17
C ARG A 221 11.63 -13.36 -11.22
N TYR A 222 10.98 -12.87 -12.28
CA TYR A 222 9.52 -12.82 -12.44
C TYR A 222 8.87 -14.20 -12.30
N GLN A 223 8.13 -14.42 -11.21
CA GLN A 223 7.71 -15.78 -10.79
C GLN A 223 6.62 -16.45 -11.65
N ARG A 224 6.17 -15.83 -12.74
CA ARG A 224 5.21 -16.47 -13.66
C ARG A 224 5.93 -17.36 -14.67
N LYS A 225 5.80 -18.68 -14.47
CA LYS A 225 6.37 -19.72 -15.34
C LYS A 225 6.04 -19.48 -16.81
N GLY A 226 7.04 -19.62 -17.69
CA GLY A 226 6.86 -19.60 -19.14
C GLY A 226 6.46 -18.22 -19.66
N VAL A 227 7.41 -17.28 -19.72
CA VAL A 227 7.18 -15.99 -20.35
C VAL A 227 7.12 -16.19 -21.87
N SER A 228 5.90 -16.33 -22.40
CA SER A 228 5.62 -16.39 -23.83
C SER A 228 5.78 -15.03 -24.49
N ASP A 229 5.83 -14.99 -25.83
CA ASP A 229 5.81 -13.74 -26.60
C ASP A 229 4.62 -12.84 -26.23
N VAL A 230 3.47 -13.44 -25.93
CA VAL A 230 2.28 -12.74 -25.44
C VAL A 230 2.57 -12.08 -24.09
N ALA A 231 3.24 -12.77 -23.18
CA ALA A 231 3.62 -12.20 -21.89
C ALA A 231 4.62 -11.05 -22.04
N LEU A 232 5.59 -11.14 -22.96
CA LEU A 232 6.52 -10.04 -23.26
C LEU A 232 5.78 -8.81 -23.82
N ARG A 233 4.88 -9.00 -24.79
CA ARG A 233 4.07 -7.91 -25.37
C ARG A 233 3.22 -7.22 -24.30
N VAL A 234 2.53 -8.00 -23.46
CA VAL A 234 1.69 -7.47 -22.37
C VAL A 234 2.52 -6.75 -21.30
N LEU A 235 3.67 -7.29 -20.91
CA LEU A 235 4.58 -6.63 -19.95
C LEU A 235 5.18 -5.33 -20.52
N GLY A 236 5.57 -5.33 -21.79
CA GLY A 236 6.08 -4.14 -22.50
C GLY A 236 5.00 -3.12 -22.88
N SER A 237 3.72 -3.41 -22.63
CA SER A 237 2.61 -2.52 -23.01
C SER A 237 2.36 -1.37 -22.02
N GLY A 238 1.87 -0.25 -22.55
CA GLY A 238 1.57 0.98 -21.80
C GLY A 238 2.15 2.21 -22.48
N ALA A 239 1.72 3.41 -22.07
CA ALA A 239 2.14 4.67 -22.72
C ALA A 239 3.64 4.98 -22.49
N SER A 240 4.16 4.71 -21.29
CA SER A 240 5.59 4.73 -20.98
C SER A 240 5.90 3.67 -19.94
N VAL A 241 6.70 2.66 -20.29
CA VAL A 241 6.99 1.51 -19.42
C VAL A 241 8.42 1.56 -18.89
N TRP A 242 8.58 1.25 -17.60
CA TRP A 242 9.86 1.12 -16.91
C TRP A 242 9.92 -0.19 -16.15
N PHE A 243 11.07 -0.86 -16.24
CA PHE A 243 11.44 -2.02 -15.45
C PHE A 243 12.58 -1.63 -14.52
N ALA A 244 12.55 -2.12 -13.29
CA ALA A 244 13.59 -1.93 -12.29
C ALA A 244 14.18 -3.28 -11.87
N THR A 245 15.50 -3.33 -11.65
CA THR A 245 16.23 -4.48 -11.10
C THR A 245 17.15 -4.05 -9.97
N VAL A 246 17.36 -4.94 -8.99
CA VAL A 246 18.40 -4.81 -7.95
C VAL A 246 19.31 -6.04 -8.02
N GLY A 247 20.62 -5.81 -8.16
CA GLY A 247 21.65 -6.85 -8.20
C GLY A 247 21.87 -7.54 -6.85
N GLY A 248 22.34 -8.78 -6.91
CA GLY A 248 22.65 -9.60 -5.74
C GLY A 248 24.01 -9.30 -5.09
N GLY A 249 24.88 -8.55 -5.78
CA GLY A 249 26.17 -8.10 -5.28
C GLY A 249 26.02 -7.27 -4.01
N GLY A 250 26.43 -7.83 -2.88
CA GLY A 250 26.33 -7.18 -1.58
C GLY A 250 27.45 -6.16 -1.37
N GLY A 251 27.10 -4.87 -1.31
CA GLY A 251 28.02 -3.80 -0.93
C GLY A 251 27.29 -2.60 -0.35
N VAL A 252 27.20 -2.52 0.98
CA VAL A 252 26.82 -1.26 1.64
C VAL A 252 27.86 -0.21 1.25
N ALA A 253 27.43 0.86 0.57
CA ALA A 253 28.32 1.96 0.21
C ALA A 253 28.86 2.63 1.48
N GLY A 254 30.05 2.21 1.90
CA GLY A 254 30.77 2.82 3.00
C GLY A 254 31.02 4.29 2.68
N ARG A 255 30.70 5.18 3.64
CA ARG A 255 30.84 6.63 3.51
C ARG A 255 32.33 7.02 3.50
N GLY A 256 33.00 6.79 2.36
CA GLY A 256 34.38 7.15 2.12
C GLY A 256 34.54 8.65 1.97
N ILE A 257 35.02 9.32 3.02
CA ILE A 257 35.56 10.67 2.91
C ILE A 257 36.92 10.53 2.22
N VAL A 258 36.98 10.83 0.92
CA VAL A 258 38.25 10.98 0.21
C VAL A 258 38.76 12.40 0.44
N GLY A 259 39.81 12.53 1.25
CA GLY A 259 40.52 13.79 1.47
C GLY A 259 41.95 13.70 0.97
N GLY A 260 42.37 14.73 0.21
CA GLY A 260 43.76 14.97 -0.21
C GLY A 260 44.20 14.24 -1.49
N SER A 261 45.14 14.79 -2.28
CA SER A 261 45.79 16.11 -2.20
C SER A 261 46.72 16.38 -3.41
N GLY A 262 46.76 17.63 -3.91
CA GLY A 262 47.72 18.17 -4.90
C GLY A 262 47.48 17.74 -6.36
N ALA A 263 47.89 18.45 -7.41
CA ALA A 263 48.46 19.81 -7.63
C ALA A 263 48.50 20.01 -9.19
N ASP A 264 48.62 21.17 -9.84
CA ASP A 264 48.58 22.62 -9.55
C ASP A 264 48.44 23.36 -10.93
N ALA A 265 48.22 24.67 -11.14
CA ALA A 265 47.99 25.89 -10.33
C ALA A 265 47.27 26.96 -11.21
N ALA A 266 47.24 28.23 -10.74
CA ALA A 266 46.82 29.48 -11.42
C ALA A 266 45.31 29.67 -11.72
N GLY A 267 44.69 30.82 -11.39
CA GLY A 267 45.17 31.99 -10.66
C GLY A 267 44.15 33.15 -10.65
N SER A 268 44.23 34.04 -9.65
CA SER A 268 43.44 35.28 -9.47
C SER A 268 41.92 35.12 -9.19
N GLY A 269 41.31 35.80 -8.20
CA GLY A 269 41.86 36.60 -7.11
C GLY A 269 40.81 37.42 -6.33
N VAL A 270 41.17 37.78 -5.09
CA VAL A 270 40.65 38.91 -4.25
C VAL A 270 39.28 38.79 -3.55
N GLY A 271 39.33 38.85 -2.20
CA GLY A 271 38.29 39.39 -1.30
C GLY A 271 37.33 38.36 -0.64
N GLY A 272 37.14 38.30 0.69
CA GLY A 272 37.84 38.95 1.82
C GLY A 272 36.98 39.00 3.10
N ALA A 273 37.52 38.51 4.23
CA ALA A 273 37.02 38.59 5.63
C ALA A 273 35.58 38.11 5.96
N GLY A 274 35.29 37.42 7.07
CA GLY A 274 36.12 36.86 8.15
C GLY A 274 35.26 36.16 9.23
N VAL A 275 35.93 35.48 10.18
CA VAL A 275 35.70 35.44 11.67
C VAL A 275 34.26 35.41 12.24
N ASP A 276 33.82 34.61 13.23
CA ASP A 276 34.40 33.70 14.24
C ASP A 276 33.31 32.64 14.60
N ALA A 277 33.57 31.34 14.86
CA ALA A 277 34.23 30.65 15.99
C ALA A 277 33.35 30.34 17.24
N SER A 278 33.64 29.18 17.87
CA SER A 278 33.01 28.56 19.06
C SER A 278 31.61 27.91 18.90
N GLY A 279 31.28 26.78 19.56
CA GLY A 279 32.11 25.85 20.35
C GLY A 279 31.41 25.27 21.59
N SER A 280 31.71 23.99 21.93
CA SER A 280 31.29 23.25 23.15
C SER A 280 29.82 22.77 23.19
N ALA A 281 29.38 21.55 23.57
CA ALA A 281 29.91 20.26 24.10
C ALA A 281 29.30 19.84 25.47
N ALA A 282 29.47 18.55 25.81
CA ALA A 282 28.94 17.78 26.96
C ALA A 282 27.44 17.39 26.92
N GLY A 283 27.01 16.22 27.45
CA GLY A 283 27.77 15.07 27.96
C GLY A 283 27.03 14.22 29.02
N GLY A 284 27.13 12.88 28.95
CA GLY A 284 26.69 11.91 29.98
C GLY A 284 25.21 11.46 29.91
N GLY A 285 24.81 10.26 30.37
CA GLY A 285 25.56 9.11 30.89
C GLY A 285 24.70 8.18 31.79
N ALA A 286 25.02 6.86 31.82
CA ALA A 286 24.40 5.77 32.61
C ALA A 286 22.97 5.29 32.20
N GLY A 287 22.55 4.03 32.42
CA GLY A 287 23.24 2.82 32.92
C GLY A 287 22.30 1.79 33.61
N HIS A 288 22.59 0.48 33.50
CA HIS A 288 21.91 -0.70 34.13
C HIS A 288 20.54 -1.13 33.51
N ALA A 289 20.32 -2.37 33.04
CA ALA A 289 20.27 -3.72 33.66
C ALA A 289 18.94 -4.00 34.42
N GLY A 290 18.30 -5.19 34.43
CA GLY A 290 18.51 -6.50 33.79
C GLY A 290 17.48 -7.53 34.31
N ALA A 291 17.45 -8.77 33.77
CA ALA A 291 16.53 -9.90 34.13
C ALA A 291 15.01 -9.68 33.87
N GLY A 292 14.14 -10.69 33.76
CA GLY A 292 14.30 -12.16 33.78
C GLY A 292 12.93 -12.87 33.57
N VAL A 293 12.92 -14.14 33.16
CA VAL A 293 11.71 -14.96 32.88
C VAL A 293 11.41 -15.92 34.03
N PRO A 294 10.14 -16.06 34.45
CA PRO A 294 9.37 -17.31 34.32
C PRO A 294 7.96 -17.05 33.74
N GLY A 295 7.14 -18.00 33.30
CA GLY A 295 7.19 -19.47 33.41
C GLY A 295 5.93 -20.01 34.13
N SER A 296 5.27 -21.03 33.56
CA SER A 296 3.96 -21.64 33.95
C SER A 296 2.69 -20.86 33.53
N GLY A 297 1.54 -21.50 33.24
CA GLY A 297 1.27 -22.95 33.05
C GLY A 297 -0.23 -23.33 33.13
N ALA A 298 -0.64 -24.38 32.39
CA ALA A 298 -1.98 -25.05 32.39
C ALA A 298 -3.21 -24.23 31.93
N GLY A 299 -4.28 -24.82 31.36
CA GLY A 299 -4.53 -26.23 30.95
C GLY A 299 -5.98 -26.48 30.43
N GLY A 300 -6.24 -27.68 29.87
CA GLY A 300 -7.55 -28.14 29.34
C GLY A 300 -7.77 -27.81 27.84
N GLY A 301 -8.21 -28.70 26.93
CA GLY A 301 -8.96 -29.96 27.02
C GLY A 301 -10.46 -29.70 26.75
N ALA A 302 -11.21 -30.37 25.85
CA ALA A 302 -11.02 -31.55 24.99
C ALA A 302 -11.62 -31.24 23.57
N GLY A 303 -11.83 -32.10 22.56
CA GLY A 303 -11.89 -33.58 22.41
C GLY A 303 -12.95 -33.93 21.35
N HIS A 304 -12.89 -35.12 20.71
CA HIS A 304 -13.74 -35.61 19.58
C HIS A 304 -13.43 -34.98 18.20
N ALA A 305 -13.08 -35.68 17.10
CA ALA A 305 -13.22 -37.08 16.63
C ALA A 305 -14.66 -37.54 16.36
N GLY A 306 -15.05 -38.08 15.19
CA GLY A 306 -14.29 -38.41 13.96
C GLY A 306 -15.23 -38.98 12.86
N ALA A 307 -14.67 -39.78 11.93
CA ALA A 307 -15.32 -40.43 10.76
C ALA A 307 -15.58 -39.50 9.54
N GLY A 308 -15.31 -39.83 8.26
CA GLY A 308 -14.87 -41.08 7.62
C GLY A 308 -16.04 -42.02 7.28
N VAL A 309 -16.23 -42.62 6.10
CA VAL A 309 -15.41 -42.74 4.86
C VAL A 309 -16.38 -42.71 3.61
N PRO A 310 -16.21 -43.40 2.44
CA PRO A 310 -16.11 -42.76 1.12
C PRO A 310 -17.28 -42.97 0.12
N GLY A 311 -17.21 -42.36 -1.07
CA GLY A 311 -17.96 -42.80 -2.27
C GLY A 311 -17.75 -41.94 -3.53
N SER A 312 -17.15 -42.53 -4.57
CA SER A 312 -17.02 -42.11 -6.00
C SER A 312 -18.01 -41.10 -6.60
N GLY A 313 -17.68 -40.28 -7.62
CA GLY A 313 -16.43 -40.17 -8.40
C GLY A 313 -16.65 -40.25 -9.93
N ALA A 314 -16.31 -39.17 -10.66
CA ALA A 314 -15.96 -39.08 -12.09
C ALA A 314 -15.71 -37.58 -12.41
N GLY A 315 -14.77 -37.14 -13.25
CA GLY A 315 -13.71 -37.84 -13.99
C GLY A 315 -13.23 -36.93 -15.13
N GLY A 316 -11.91 -36.77 -15.33
CA GLY A 316 -11.40 -35.90 -16.40
C GLY A 316 -10.04 -35.25 -16.11
N GLY A 317 -8.98 -36.08 -16.02
CA GLY A 317 -7.60 -35.59 -15.96
C GLY A 317 -6.78 -36.12 -17.14
N ALA A 318 -5.73 -35.39 -17.52
CA ALA A 318 -4.64 -35.93 -18.31
C ALA A 318 -3.33 -35.25 -17.89
N GLY A 319 -2.41 -36.05 -17.36
CA GLY A 319 -1.00 -35.70 -17.23
C GLY A 319 -0.19 -36.89 -17.72
N HIS A 320 1.04 -36.66 -18.17
CA HIS A 320 1.99 -37.74 -18.45
C HIS A 320 3.39 -37.36 -17.98
N ALA A 321 4.06 -38.34 -17.38
CA ALA A 321 5.46 -38.31 -17.01
C ALA A 321 6.06 -39.71 -17.23
N GLY A 322 7.36 -39.77 -17.49
CA GLY A 322 8.16 -40.97 -17.24
C GLY A 322 8.75 -41.71 -18.45
N ALA A 323 10.04 -41.49 -18.68
CA ALA A 323 11.01 -42.55 -18.94
C ALA A 323 12.43 -41.98 -18.69
N GLY A 324 13.29 -42.70 -17.98
CA GLY A 324 14.66 -42.27 -17.69
C GLY A 324 15.68 -43.27 -18.21
N VAL A 325 16.86 -42.77 -18.59
CA VAL A 325 18.07 -43.56 -18.86
C VAL A 325 19.25 -42.83 -18.20
N PRO A 326 20.14 -43.49 -17.44
CA PRO A 326 21.23 -42.82 -16.74
C PRO A 326 22.41 -42.55 -17.70
N GLY A 327 22.74 -41.27 -17.88
CA GLY A 327 23.92 -40.82 -18.63
C GLY A 327 24.81 -39.94 -17.76
N SER A 328 25.85 -40.52 -17.18
CA SER A 328 26.89 -39.75 -16.48
C SER A 328 27.73 -39.00 -17.51
N ALA A 329 27.60 -37.67 -17.54
CA ALA A 329 28.54 -36.78 -18.21
C ALA A 329 28.76 -35.55 -17.35
N ALA A 330 29.93 -35.47 -16.71
CA ALA A 330 30.38 -34.28 -16.01
C ALA A 330 30.71 -33.17 -17.04
N GLY A 331 29.71 -32.41 -17.45
CA GLY A 331 29.84 -31.22 -18.26
C GLY A 331 29.90 -29.97 -17.39
N GLY A 332 31.11 -29.49 -17.08
CA GLY A 332 31.31 -28.24 -16.34
C GLY A 332 30.88 -27.02 -17.16
N ALA A 333 29.58 -26.74 -17.21
CA ALA A 333 29.07 -25.49 -17.76
C ALA A 333 29.51 -24.33 -16.84
N SER A 334 30.50 -23.58 -17.31
CA SER A 334 30.98 -22.38 -16.64
C SER A 334 29.81 -21.46 -16.31
N ARG A 335 29.60 -21.17 -15.02
CA ARG A 335 28.70 -20.10 -14.60
C ARG A 335 29.34 -18.78 -15.00
N SER A 336 29.00 -18.29 -16.20
CA SER A 336 29.11 -16.86 -16.46
C SER A 336 28.34 -16.14 -15.36
N GLY A 337 29.01 -15.22 -14.66
CA GLY A 337 28.53 -14.60 -13.44
C GLY A 337 27.39 -13.60 -13.67
N GLY A 338 26.25 -14.09 -14.13
CA GLY A 338 25.01 -13.32 -14.16
C GLY A 338 24.63 -12.93 -12.74
N GLU A 339 24.77 -11.64 -12.44
CA GLU A 339 24.49 -11.09 -11.12
C GLU A 339 23.03 -11.40 -10.74
N SER A 340 22.84 -12.10 -9.63
CA SER A 340 21.52 -12.64 -9.27
C SER A 340 20.57 -11.52 -8.88
N VAL A 341 19.59 -11.22 -9.74
CA VAL A 341 18.60 -10.18 -9.45
C VAL A 341 17.78 -10.58 -8.21
N VAL A 342 17.87 -9.78 -7.14
CA VAL A 342 17.20 -10.04 -5.85
C VAL A 342 15.90 -9.25 -5.67
N ALA A 343 15.68 -8.20 -6.46
CA ALA A 343 14.39 -7.52 -6.52
C ALA A 343 14.10 -6.99 -7.92
N ILE A 344 12.82 -6.97 -8.28
CA ILE A 344 12.31 -6.39 -9.53
C ILE A 344 11.09 -5.50 -9.27
N GLY A 345 10.80 -4.63 -10.23
CA GLY A 345 9.53 -3.91 -10.33
C GLY A 345 9.22 -3.50 -11.77
N ARG A 346 7.95 -3.15 -12.03
CA ARG A 346 7.47 -2.54 -13.27
C ARG A 346 6.61 -1.32 -12.95
N CYS A 347 6.82 -0.21 -13.65
CA CYS A 347 5.96 0.97 -13.61
C CYS A 347 5.46 1.29 -15.02
N VAL A 348 4.20 1.71 -15.14
CA VAL A 348 3.66 2.33 -16.36
C VAL A 348 3.26 3.76 -16.01
N VAL A 349 3.73 4.74 -16.78
CA VAL A 349 3.30 6.13 -16.69
C VAL A 349 2.24 6.39 -17.76
N ASP A 350 1.08 6.87 -17.35
CA ASP A 350 -0.06 7.23 -18.20
C ASP A 350 -0.68 8.54 -17.69
N GLY A 351 -0.32 9.65 -18.35
CA GLY A 351 -0.67 11.00 -17.93
C GLY A 351 -0.23 11.28 -16.48
N ARG A 352 -1.18 11.66 -15.62
CA ARG A 352 -0.91 11.95 -14.20
C ARG A 352 -0.59 10.72 -13.34
N TRP A 353 -0.77 9.50 -13.86
CA TRP A 353 -0.76 8.25 -13.10
C TRP A 353 0.50 7.41 -13.33
N ALA A 354 1.05 6.87 -12.25
CA ALA A 354 2.10 5.86 -12.24
C ALA A 354 1.54 4.54 -11.67
N GLY A 355 1.40 3.53 -12.54
CA GLY A 355 0.88 2.20 -12.20
C GLY A 355 1.99 1.22 -11.84
N PHE A 356 2.08 0.81 -10.58
CA PHE A 356 3.10 -0.12 -10.09
C PHE A 356 2.62 -1.57 -10.17
N SER A 357 3.49 -2.46 -10.64
CA SER A 357 3.22 -3.88 -10.82
C SER A 357 4.49 -4.73 -10.79
N ALA A 358 4.33 -6.06 -10.72
CA ALA A 358 5.45 -7.03 -10.72
C ALA A 358 6.57 -6.68 -9.72
N VAL A 359 6.20 -6.13 -8.55
CA VAL A 359 7.15 -5.81 -7.47
C VAL A 359 7.43 -7.09 -6.71
N GLU A 360 8.56 -7.72 -6.99
CA GLU A 360 8.91 -9.03 -6.44
C GLU A 360 10.32 -8.99 -5.82
N VAL A 361 10.44 -9.48 -4.60
CA VAL A 361 11.72 -9.58 -3.85
C VAL A 361 12.03 -11.04 -3.58
N ASP A 362 13.30 -11.43 -3.71
CA ASP A 362 13.82 -12.75 -3.34
C ASP A 362 13.38 -13.11 -1.92
N PRO A 363 12.81 -14.32 -1.67
CA PRO A 363 12.33 -14.71 -0.34
C PRO A 363 13.37 -14.58 0.78
N GLY A 364 14.64 -14.84 0.50
CA GLY A 364 15.76 -14.73 1.44
C GLY A 364 16.23 -13.30 1.67
N ARG A 365 15.87 -12.35 0.79
CA ARG A 365 16.20 -10.91 0.90
C ARG A 365 14.99 -10.03 1.30
N ARG A 366 13.88 -10.65 1.72
CA ARG A 366 12.68 -9.93 2.18
C ARG A 366 12.94 -9.17 3.49
N ARG A 367 12.18 -8.09 3.69
CA ARG A 367 12.26 -7.17 4.85
C ARG A 367 13.52 -6.30 4.94
N GLU A 368 14.47 -6.44 4.01
CA GLU A 368 15.58 -5.48 3.84
C GLU A 368 15.13 -4.15 3.20
N GLY A 369 13.88 -4.09 2.73
CA GLY A 369 13.28 -2.90 2.12
C GLY A 369 13.52 -2.73 0.62
N LEU A 370 14.13 -3.72 -0.06
CA LEU A 370 14.42 -3.68 -1.49
C LEU A 370 13.19 -3.32 -2.38
N GLY A 371 11.98 -3.78 -2.00
CA GLY A 371 10.75 -3.41 -2.71
C GLY A 371 10.36 -1.93 -2.54
N THR A 372 10.68 -1.31 -1.40
CA THR A 372 10.53 0.14 -1.19
C THR A 372 11.50 0.91 -2.06
N ASP A 373 12.77 0.51 -2.06
CA ASP A 373 13.84 1.13 -2.85
C ASP A 373 13.50 1.08 -4.36
N VAL A 374 13.06 -0.08 -4.87
CA VAL A 374 12.55 -0.25 -6.24
C VAL A 374 11.39 0.70 -6.56
N MET A 375 10.39 0.79 -5.67
CA MET A 375 9.24 1.67 -5.89
C MET A 375 9.60 3.17 -5.82
N ALA A 376 10.53 3.56 -4.96
CA ALA A 376 11.00 4.94 -4.82
C ALA A 376 11.73 5.41 -6.08
N VAL A 377 12.63 4.59 -6.64
CA VAL A 377 13.37 4.92 -7.88
C VAL A 377 12.42 4.97 -9.09
N LEU A 378 11.48 4.02 -9.19
CA LEU A 378 10.42 4.07 -10.22
C LEU A 378 9.51 5.30 -10.06
N ALA A 379 9.18 5.70 -8.83
CA ALA A 379 8.39 6.91 -8.56
C ALA A 379 9.13 8.20 -8.96
N GLY A 380 10.43 8.30 -8.66
CA GLY A 380 11.28 9.40 -9.10
C GLY A 380 11.32 9.53 -10.63
N ARG A 381 11.45 8.39 -11.34
CA ARG A 381 11.39 8.37 -12.80
C ARG A 381 10.01 8.78 -13.35
N ALA A 382 8.94 8.35 -12.70
CA ALA A 382 7.58 8.71 -13.11
C ALA A 382 7.25 10.20 -12.87
N LEU A 383 7.74 10.81 -11.79
CA LEU A 383 7.67 12.26 -11.56
C LEU A 383 8.38 13.05 -12.66
N ALA A 384 9.57 12.59 -13.08
CA ALA A 384 10.31 13.19 -14.19
C ALA A 384 9.60 13.08 -15.55
N GLU A 385 8.59 12.21 -15.66
CA GLU A 385 7.70 12.07 -16.83
C GLU A 385 6.33 12.74 -16.64
N GLY A 386 6.15 13.52 -15.55
CA GLY A 386 4.94 14.33 -15.32
C GLY A 386 3.82 13.63 -14.53
N ALA A 387 4.02 12.39 -14.07
CA ALA A 387 3.07 11.77 -13.16
C ALA A 387 3.08 12.47 -11.78
N SER A 388 1.95 12.41 -11.06
CA SER A 388 1.80 12.98 -9.71
C SER A 388 1.09 12.05 -8.73
N ALA A 389 0.38 11.04 -9.25
CA ALA A 389 -0.41 10.08 -8.51
C ALA A 389 0.08 8.65 -8.77
N ALA A 390 0.15 7.84 -7.73
CA ALA A 390 0.50 6.42 -7.82
C ALA A 390 -0.76 5.56 -7.70
N TRP A 391 -0.83 4.44 -8.43
CA TRP A 391 -1.79 3.37 -8.19
C TRP A 391 -1.14 2.00 -8.32
N LEU A 392 -1.76 0.99 -7.72
CA LEU A 392 -1.34 -0.42 -7.83
C LEU A 392 -2.53 -1.37 -7.61
N GLN A 393 -2.33 -2.65 -7.92
CA GLN A 393 -3.29 -3.73 -7.68
C GLN A 393 -2.65 -4.84 -6.86
N VAL A 394 -3.35 -5.28 -5.81
CA VAL A 394 -2.91 -6.35 -4.91
C VAL A 394 -4.05 -7.32 -4.64
N GLU A 395 -3.80 -8.62 -4.71
CA GLU A 395 -4.78 -9.66 -4.38
C GLU A 395 -5.12 -9.58 -2.88
N ALA A 396 -6.40 -9.74 -2.53
CA ALA A 396 -6.92 -9.34 -1.22
C ALA A 396 -6.41 -10.21 -0.04
N ASP A 397 -5.89 -11.39 -0.34
CA ASP A 397 -5.26 -12.34 0.59
C ASP A 397 -3.75 -12.06 0.80
N ASN A 398 -3.13 -11.21 -0.02
CA ASN A 398 -1.72 -10.85 0.08
C ASN A 398 -1.45 -9.80 1.17
N ALA A 399 -1.66 -10.21 2.42
CA ALA A 399 -1.47 -9.38 3.61
C ALA A 399 -0.07 -8.73 3.70
N GLY A 400 0.97 -9.42 3.21
CA GLY A 400 2.34 -8.90 3.20
C GLY A 400 2.54 -7.71 2.25
N ALA A 401 1.96 -7.78 1.05
CA ALA A 401 1.99 -6.66 0.09
C ALA A 401 1.06 -5.52 0.53
N LEU A 402 -0.12 -5.84 1.07
CA LEU A 402 -1.04 -4.84 1.66
C LEU A 402 -0.34 -4.01 2.75
N ALA A 403 0.28 -4.67 3.74
CA ALA A 403 1.00 -3.99 4.81
C ALA A 403 2.17 -3.13 4.31
N LEU A 404 2.89 -3.58 3.26
CA LEU A 404 3.92 -2.78 2.59
C LEU A 404 3.32 -1.50 1.98
N TYR A 405 2.28 -1.62 1.15
CA TYR A 405 1.71 -0.47 0.44
C TYR A 405 1.01 0.51 1.39
N GLU A 406 0.33 0.02 2.43
CA GLU A 406 -0.21 0.85 3.50
C GLU A 406 0.89 1.64 4.22
N GLY A 407 2.03 1.01 4.53
CA GLY A 407 3.21 1.67 5.11
C GLY A 407 3.92 2.64 4.15
N LEU A 408 3.81 2.43 2.83
CA LEU A 408 4.35 3.33 1.82
C LEU A 408 3.53 4.61 1.64
N GLY A 409 2.25 4.61 2.01
CA GLY A 409 1.37 5.79 1.91
C GLY A 409 0.08 5.55 1.13
N PHE A 410 -0.07 4.37 0.51
CA PHE A 410 -1.25 4.03 -0.26
C PHE A 410 -2.46 3.78 0.65
N ALA A 411 -3.66 4.00 0.12
CA ALA A 411 -4.91 3.51 0.69
C ALA A 411 -5.74 2.81 -0.38
N VAL A 412 -6.64 1.91 0.02
CA VAL A 412 -7.60 1.27 -0.89
C VAL A 412 -8.50 2.34 -1.50
N HIS A 413 -8.66 2.31 -2.83
CA HIS A 413 -9.65 3.10 -3.57
C HIS A 413 -10.94 2.29 -3.75
N HIS A 414 -10.81 1.07 -4.29
CA HIS A 414 -11.91 0.13 -4.47
C HIS A 414 -11.40 -1.31 -4.50
N SER A 415 -12.31 -2.27 -4.31
CA SER A 415 -12.11 -3.67 -4.63
C SER A 415 -12.74 -4.00 -5.99
N TYR A 416 -12.21 -4.99 -6.68
CA TYR A 416 -12.86 -5.60 -7.84
C TYR A 416 -12.64 -7.12 -7.84
N HIS A 417 -13.48 -7.83 -8.59
CA HIS A 417 -13.46 -9.27 -8.72
C HIS A 417 -13.23 -9.69 -10.18
N HIS A 418 -12.62 -10.86 -10.38
CA HIS A 418 -12.77 -11.59 -11.62
C HIS A 418 -13.83 -12.68 -11.42
N TYR A 419 -14.97 -12.53 -12.09
CA TYR A 419 -15.96 -13.58 -12.25
C TYR A 419 -15.57 -14.46 -13.42
N ARG A 420 -15.59 -15.77 -13.23
CA ARG A 420 -15.41 -16.77 -14.29
C ARG A 420 -16.78 -17.32 -14.71
N GLU A 421 -16.91 -17.67 -15.98
CA GLU A 421 -18.11 -18.34 -16.48
C GLU A 421 -18.38 -19.69 -15.75
N PRO A 422 -19.65 -20.14 -15.71
CA PRO A 422 -19.98 -21.50 -15.30
C PRO A 422 -19.24 -22.55 -16.13
N ALA A 423 -18.99 -23.72 -15.54
CA ALA A 423 -18.35 -24.87 -16.20
C ALA A 423 -19.30 -25.65 -17.12
#